data_AF-A0A5B0S1C1-F1
#
_entry.id   AF-A0A5B0S1C1-F1
#
_cell.length_a   1.000
_cell.length_b   1.000
_cell.length_c   1.000
_cell.angle_alpha   90.00
_cell.angle_beta   90.00
_cell.angle_gamma   90.00
#
_symmetry.space_group_name_H-M   'P 1'
#
loop_
_entity.id
_entity.type
_entity.pdbx_description
1 polymer ?
#
loop_
_entity_poly.entity_id
_entity_poly.type
_entity_poly.pdbx_seq_one_letter_code
_entity_poly.pdbx_strand_id
1 'polypeptide(L)'
;MAVAFEPGYDPVLVLNKASERVPNRPELSRPSYKSSLGAGSQDEAEAEEEAEDEERAEQITWIARREQELIDQIIHGQLAGQYWLITGPKGTGKFSLIADAMTRNQADGIAVCECSDNLEIFRLRLGKCLNFEYAEDYIGGLFSRRDPREGGPLVDIERALNKLEKVAVAYHTKNLRPLVLVFNNIHHLRQDEGSYSLLLQLQQRAESWSQAGIVTFVFCSDDHWPYALLKKNASRMSVLTVKDLTKQEAIRAMRSERIKLWGEARAADDPEIESIWNLVGGRIAHLSACMKHKDMIHAAKLIIEREKQWLLSRIGLIVDCDDDVMDEQKWASASFLLMQALVKNADETAASQPDSVNHSHYPKGIPYSVARQVMVCIHTSATISRPSFHVKSTASDRLTYEKNGRDKLD
;
A
#
# COMPACT_ATOMS: atom_id res chain seq x y z
N MET A 1 -23.12 10.43 32.87
CA MET A 1 -22.84 10.98 34.22
C MET A 1 -21.42 11.52 34.21
N ALA A 2 -21.20 12.72 34.74
CA ALA A 2 -19.90 13.39 34.70
C ALA A 2 -19.01 12.84 35.84
N VAL A 3 -17.99 12.07 35.46
CA VAL A 3 -16.97 11.43 36.32
C VAL A 3 -15.71 12.32 36.45
N ALA A 4 -15.81 13.59 36.05
CA ALA A 4 -14.66 14.47 36.01
C ALA A 4 -14.20 14.81 37.44
N PHE A 5 -12.92 14.56 37.73
CA PHE A 5 -12.29 14.75 39.05
C PHE A 5 -12.79 13.85 40.17
N GLU A 6 -13.54 12.77 39.88
CA GLU A 6 -13.82 11.77 40.90
C GLU A 6 -12.51 11.07 41.33
N PRO A 7 -12.28 10.91 42.65
CA PRO A 7 -11.10 10.22 43.15
C PRO A 7 -10.99 8.81 42.55
N GLY A 8 -9.87 8.52 41.89
CA GLY A 8 -9.59 7.19 41.31
C GLY A 8 -9.88 7.04 39.82
N TYR A 9 -10.53 8.04 39.18
CA TYR A 9 -10.76 8.04 37.74
C TYR A 9 -10.00 9.20 37.07
N ASP A 10 -8.92 8.86 36.36
CA ASP A 10 -8.22 9.76 35.44
C ASP A 10 -7.87 8.96 34.17
N PRO A 11 -8.20 9.44 32.96
CA PRO A 11 -7.93 8.70 31.71
C PRO A 11 -6.46 8.33 31.53
N VAL A 12 -5.54 9.21 31.91
CA VAL A 12 -4.08 8.97 31.81
C VAL A 12 -3.67 7.87 32.79
N LEU A 13 -4.18 7.88 34.01
CA LEU A 13 -3.90 6.83 34.99
C LEU A 13 -4.51 5.47 34.59
N VAL A 14 -5.68 5.46 33.94
CA VAL A 14 -6.29 4.24 33.41
C VAL A 14 -5.40 3.62 32.33
N LEU A 15 -4.90 4.43 31.40
CA LEU A 15 -3.96 3.98 30.37
C LEU A 15 -2.63 3.51 30.98
N ASN A 16 -2.12 4.19 32.00
CA ASN A 16 -0.88 3.79 32.68
C ASN A 16 -1.03 2.43 33.37
N LYS A 17 -2.14 2.19 34.08
CA LYS A 17 -2.46 0.88 34.68
C LYS A 17 -2.59 -0.23 33.64
N ALA A 18 -3.13 0.06 32.46
CA ALA A 18 -3.15 -0.90 31.36
C ALA A 18 -1.74 -1.21 30.87
N SER A 19 -0.89 -0.17 30.74
CA SER A 19 0.50 -0.32 30.29
C SER A 19 1.36 -1.21 31.21
N GLU A 20 1.12 -1.17 32.53
CA GLU A 20 1.82 -2.01 33.52
C GLU A 20 1.56 -3.50 33.32
N ARG A 21 0.44 -3.87 32.70
CA ARG A 21 0.05 -5.27 32.44
C ARG A 21 0.65 -5.81 31.15
N VAL A 22 1.20 -4.94 30.30
CA VAL A 22 1.90 -5.36 29.09
C VAL A 22 3.18 -6.07 29.54
N PRO A 23 3.40 -7.35 29.16
CA PRO A 23 4.69 -7.98 29.41
C PRO A 23 5.74 -7.16 28.67
N ASN A 24 6.56 -6.43 29.42
CA ASN A 24 7.61 -5.56 28.92
C ASN A 24 8.77 -6.45 28.41
N ARG A 25 8.51 -7.20 27.34
CA ARG A 25 9.50 -8.05 26.67
C ARG A 25 10.12 -7.20 25.55
N PRO A 26 11.30 -6.60 25.77
CA PRO A 26 11.96 -5.81 24.74
C PRO A 26 12.20 -6.61 23.45
N GLU A 27 12.27 -7.93 23.55
CA GLU A 27 12.41 -8.88 22.44
C GLU A 27 11.19 -8.97 21.50
N LEU A 28 9.98 -8.68 21.99
CA LEU A 28 8.75 -8.59 21.15
C LEU A 28 8.57 -7.17 20.59
N SER A 29 9.13 -6.15 21.25
CA SER A 29 9.08 -4.76 20.75
C SER A 29 10.10 -4.47 19.63
N ARG A 30 10.95 -5.43 19.26
CA ARG A 30 11.89 -5.31 18.13
C ARG A 30 11.86 -6.62 17.35
N PRO A 31 11.60 -6.62 16.03
CA PRO A 31 11.63 -7.85 15.24
C PRO A 31 13.01 -8.50 15.33
N SER A 32 13.12 -9.61 16.05
CA SER A 32 14.26 -10.51 15.93
C SER A 32 14.03 -11.34 14.67
N TYR A 33 14.85 -11.14 13.65
CA TYR A 33 14.79 -11.90 12.40
C TYR A 33 15.24 -13.34 12.67
N LYS A 34 14.34 -14.20 13.15
CA LYS A 34 14.62 -15.63 13.30
C LYS A 34 14.22 -16.33 12.00
N SER A 35 15.23 -16.92 11.36
CA SER A 35 15.07 -17.88 10.28
C SER A 35 14.79 -19.24 10.91
N SER A 36 13.64 -19.84 10.65
CA SER A 36 13.43 -21.24 11.04
C SER A 36 12.55 -22.00 10.06
N LEU A 37 13.18 -23.06 9.52
CA LEU A 37 12.55 -24.20 8.89
C LEU A 37 11.78 -25.05 9.91
N GLY A 38 10.61 -25.54 9.49
CA GLY A 38 10.19 -26.95 9.60
C GLY A 38 9.57 -27.46 10.92
N ALA A 39 8.29 -27.86 10.86
CA ALA A 39 7.78 -29.23 11.08
C ALA A 39 6.24 -29.20 11.25
N GLY A 40 5.53 -30.11 10.59
CA GLY A 40 4.06 -30.12 10.51
C GLY A 40 3.37 -31.31 11.20
N SER A 41 2.23 -31.70 10.61
CA SER A 41 1.25 -32.76 10.96
C SER A 41 0.30 -32.41 12.12
N GLN A 42 -0.96 -32.82 12.16
CA GLN A 42 -1.97 -33.44 11.26
C GLN A 42 -3.29 -33.35 12.06
N ASP A 43 -4.44 -33.22 11.40
CA ASP A 43 -5.63 -34.05 11.66
C ASP A 43 -6.86 -33.47 10.91
N GLU A 44 -7.30 -34.27 9.95
CA GLU A 44 -8.49 -34.18 9.09
C GLU A 44 -9.64 -34.90 9.80
N ALA A 45 -10.86 -34.32 9.93
CA ALA A 45 -12.09 -35.13 10.16
C ALA A 45 -13.45 -34.38 10.17
N GLU A 46 -13.58 -33.07 9.90
CA GLU A 46 -14.89 -32.38 10.03
C GLU A 46 -15.36 -31.64 8.75
N ALA A 47 -14.75 -31.95 7.60
CA ALA A 47 -14.76 -31.12 6.38
C ALA A 47 -15.86 -31.42 5.33
N GLU A 48 -16.98 -32.04 5.67
CA GLU A 48 -17.96 -32.46 4.63
C GLU A 48 -19.34 -31.79 4.69
N GLU A 49 -19.64 -30.92 5.67
CA GLU A 49 -20.95 -30.24 5.73
C GLU A 49 -20.90 -28.69 5.60
N GLU A 50 -19.73 -28.06 5.55
CA GLU A 50 -19.58 -26.59 5.39
C GLU A 50 -19.29 -26.13 3.94
N ALA A 51 -19.17 -27.08 3.00
CA ALA A 51 -18.66 -26.84 1.64
C ALA A 51 -19.55 -25.99 0.72
N GLU A 52 -20.76 -25.61 1.13
CA GLU A 52 -21.69 -24.85 0.26
C GLU A 52 -21.78 -23.34 0.60
N ASP A 53 -21.26 -22.88 1.76
CA ASP A 53 -21.24 -21.45 2.13
C ASP A 53 -19.84 -20.79 2.08
N GLU A 54 -18.77 -21.58 1.86
CA GLU A 54 -17.38 -21.09 1.76
C GLU A 54 -16.99 -20.53 0.38
N GLU A 55 -17.79 -20.73 -0.67
CA GLU A 55 -17.45 -20.32 -2.05
C GLU A 55 -17.38 -18.80 -2.28
N ARG A 56 -17.64 -17.97 -1.26
CA ARG A 56 -17.39 -16.50 -1.32
C ARG A 56 -16.20 -16.02 -0.49
N ALA A 57 -15.51 -16.90 0.23
CA ALA A 57 -14.38 -16.54 1.11
C ALA A 57 -12.99 -16.99 0.63
N GLU A 58 -12.87 -17.81 -0.42
CA GLU A 58 -11.57 -18.34 -0.86
C GLU A 58 -10.87 -17.61 -2.02
N GLN A 59 -10.46 -16.36 -1.81
CA GLN A 59 -9.51 -15.70 -2.72
C GLN A 59 -8.37 -15.00 -1.98
N ILE A 60 -7.70 -15.75 -1.09
CA ILE A 60 -6.39 -15.36 -0.57
C ILE A 60 -5.36 -16.30 -1.19
N THR A 61 -4.83 -15.86 -2.32
CA THR A 61 -3.82 -16.57 -3.10
C THR A 61 -2.56 -16.76 -2.25
N TRP A 62 -2.37 -17.97 -1.73
CA TRP A 62 -1.30 -18.29 -0.81
C TRP A 62 0.07 -18.20 -1.49
N ILE A 63 0.77 -17.09 -1.25
CA ILE A 63 2.17 -16.91 -1.57
C ILE A 63 2.86 -16.70 -0.23
N ALA A 64 3.55 -17.74 0.28
CA ALA A 64 4.31 -17.64 1.50
C ALA A 64 5.39 -16.56 1.36
N ARG A 65 5.20 -15.45 2.07
CA ARG A 65 6.11 -14.32 2.08
C ARG A 65 6.89 -14.25 3.38
N ARG A 66 8.12 -13.73 3.29
CA ARG A 66 8.99 -13.51 4.45
C ARG A 66 8.37 -12.55 5.48
N GLU A 67 7.57 -11.59 5.02
CA GLU A 67 6.88 -10.62 5.88
C GLU A 67 5.63 -11.19 6.56
N GLN A 68 5.11 -12.35 6.12
CA GLN A 68 3.82 -12.88 6.59
C GLN A 68 3.85 -13.19 8.10
N GLU A 69 4.91 -13.83 8.59
CA GLU A 69 5.04 -14.18 10.01
C GLU A 69 4.98 -12.93 10.90
N LEU A 70 5.65 -11.84 10.49
CA LEU A 70 5.61 -10.59 11.22
C LEU A 70 4.22 -9.94 11.16
N ILE A 71 3.56 -9.96 10.01
CA ILE A 71 2.20 -9.42 9.86
C ILE A 71 1.22 -10.22 10.72
N ASP A 72 1.33 -11.55 10.77
CA ASP A 72 0.52 -12.40 11.63
C ASP A 72 0.69 -12.01 13.10
N GLN A 73 1.93 -11.86 13.58
CA GLN A 73 2.19 -11.42 14.96
C GLN A 73 1.59 -10.04 15.27
N ILE A 74 1.64 -9.11 14.31
CA ILE A 74 1.02 -7.77 14.46
C ILE A 74 -0.49 -7.89 14.52
N ILE A 75 -1.11 -8.57 13.56
CA ILE A 75 -2.57 -8.66 13.39
C ILE A 75 -3.21 -9.50 14.51
N HIS A 76 -2.51 -10.52 15.02
CA HIS A 76 -2.98 -11.33 16.16
C HIS A 76 -2.82 -10.60 17.50
N GLY A 77 -2.26 -9.38 17.52
CA GLY A 77 -2.05 -8.59 18.72
C GLY A 77 -0.94 -9.12 19.63
N GLN A 78 0.00 -9.93 19.11
CA GLN A 78 1.12 -10.45 19.90
C GLN A 78 2.19 -9.37 20.15
N LEU A 79 2.29 -8.40 19.23
CA LEU A 79 3.19 -7.26 19.35
C LEU A 79 2.45 -6.04 19.94
N ALA A 80 2.93 -5.56 21.08
CA ALA A 80 2.43 -4.36 21.75
C ALA A 80 3.54 -3.31 21.90
N GLY A 81 3.18 -2.05 22.17
CA GLY A 81 4.15 -0.98 22.43
C GLY A 81 4.51 -0.10 21.23
N GLN A 82 4.05 -0.47 20.03
CA GLN A 82 4.34 0.20 18.76
C GLN A 82 3.10 0.24 17.86
N TYR A 83 3.11 1.16 16.89
CA TYR A 83 2.19 1.15 15.76
C TYR A 83 2.98 1.04 14.46
N TRP A 84 2.32 0.55 13.42
CA TRP A 84 2.98 0.12 12.20
C TRP A 84 2.56 0.97 11.01
N LEU A 85 3.52 1.28 10.14
CA LEU A 85 3.29 1.80 8.81
C LEU A 85 3.79 0.78 7.79
N ILE A 86 2.85 0.12 7.13
CA ILE A 86 3.11 -0.80 6.03
C ILE A 86 3.12 0.01 4.73
N THR A 87 4.29 0.09 4.12
CA THR A 87 4.52 0.86 2.88
C THR A 87 5.01 -0.05 1.76
N GLY A 88 4.70 0.32 0.52
CA GLY A 88 5.19 -0.37 -0.66
C GLY A 88 4.37 0.04 -1.88
N PRO A 89 4.89 -0.15 -3.10
CA PRO A 89 4.15 0.20 -4.32
C PRO A 89 2.74 -0.40 -4.39
N LYS A 90 1.86 0.23 -5.16
CA LYS A 90 0.54 -0.32 -5.47
C LYS A 90 0.68 -1.70 -6.11
N GLY A 91 -0.15 -2.65 -5.67
CA GLY A 91 -0.20 -3.99 -6.25
C GLY A 91 0.87 -4.97 -5.74
N THR A 92 1.58 -4.66 -4.65
CA THR A 92 2.50 -5.60 -3.97
C THR A 92 1.82 -6.60 -3.04
N GLY A 93 0.51 -6.49 -2.81
CA GLY A 93 -0.25 -7.40 -1.95
C GLY A 93 -0.29 -7.04 -0.46
N LYS A 94 0.05 -5.79 -0.06
CA LYS A 94 0.01 -5.35 1.35
C LYS A 94 -1.29 -5.70 2.07
N PHE A 95 -2.43 -5.36 1.48
CA PHE A 95 -3.73 -5.65 2.06
C PHE A 95 -4.04 -7.15 2.04
N SER A 96 -3.62 -7.87 1.01
CA SER A 96 -3.77 -9.33 0.94
C SER A 96 -3.06 -10.04 2.09
N LEU A 97 -1.87 -9.57 2.50
CA LEU A 97 -1.15 -10.12 3.66
C LEU A 97 -1.91 -9.89 4.97
N ILE A 98 -2.57 -8.74 5.12
CA ILE A 98 -3.39 -8.41 6.29
C ILE A 98 -4.67 -9.25 6.29
N ALA A 99 -5.36 -9.34 5.15
CA ALA A 99 -6.57 -10.14 5.01
C ALA A 99 -6.31 -11.63 5.32
N ASP A 100 -5.15 -12.14 4.88
CA ASP A 100 -4.69 -13.49 5.19
C ASP A 100 -4.50 -13.70 6.70
N ALA A 101 -3.78 -12.78 7.35
CA ALA A 101 -3.58 -12.81 8.79
C ALA A 101 -4.90 -12.71 9.58
N MET A 102 -5.85 -11.91 9.09
CA MET A 102 -7.20 -11.79 9.65
C MET A 102 -7.99 -13.09 9.52
N THR A 103 -7.91 -13.75 8.37
CA THR A 103 -8.61 -15.01 8.11
C THR A 103 -8.12 -16.10 9.07
N ARG A 104 -6.80 -16.20 9.28
CA ARG A 104 -6.20 -17.14 10.25
C ARG A 104 -6.64 -16.93 11.70
N ASN A 105 -6.95 -15.69 12.09
CA ASN A 105 -7.40 -15.34 13.44
C ASN A 105 -8.92 -15.06 13.49
N GLN A 106 -9.67 -15.45 12.45
CA GLN A 106 -11.13 -15.28 12.37
C GLN A 106 -11.59 -13.84 12.70
N ALA A 107 -10.79 -12.85 12.32
CA ALA A 107 -10.98 -11.43 12.64
C ALA A 107 -11.14 -11.09 14.14
N ASP A 108 -10.65 -11.93 15.07
CA ASP A 108 -10.78 -11.67 16.50
C ASP A 108 -9.91 -10.49 16.96
N GLY A 109 -10.57 -9.47 17.52
CA GLY A 109 -9.91 -8.26 18.04
C GLY A 109 -9.34 -7.33 16.97
N ILE A 110 -9.75 -7.50 15.71
CA ILE A 110 -9.23 -6.75 14.56
C ILE A 110 -10.36 -5.98 13.88
N ALA A 111 -10.10 -4.74 13.50
CA ALA A 111 -11.00 -3.94 12.70
C ALA A 111 -10.24 -3.25 11.56
N VAL A 112 -10.84 -3.22 10.37
CA VAL A 112 -10.24 -2.61 9.17
C VAL A 112 -11.11 -1.46 8.68
N CYS A 113 -10.50 -0.30 8.51
CA CYS A 113 -11.14 0.89 7.97
C CYS A 113 -10.44 1.31 6.67
N GLU A 114 -11.22 1.53 5.61
CA GLU A 114 -10.70 2.05 4.33
C GLU A 114 -10.72 3.57 4.30
N CYS A 115 -9.55 4.18 4.14
CA CYS A 115 -9.44 5.63 4.01
C CYS A 115 -10.05 6.14 2.70
N SER A 116 -10.69 7.30 2.78
CA SER A 116 -11.22 8.06 1.65
C SER A 116 -10.70 9.49 1.73
N ASP A 117 -10.63 10.15 0.59
CA ASP A 117 -10.39 11.59 0.49
C ASP A 117 -11.48 12.45 1.15
N ASN A 118 -12.73 11.97 1.13
CA ASN A 118 -13.84 12.65 1.78
C ASN A 118 -13.98 12.22 3.25
N LEU A 119 -13.83 13.19 4.16
CA LEU A 119 -13.93 13.00 5.61
C LEU A 119 -15.30 12.47 6.07
N GLU A 120 -16.40 12.82 5.39
CA GLU A 120 -17.73 12.28 5.71
C GLU A 120 -17.81 10.80 5.39
N ILE A 121 -17.28 10.40 4.23
CA ILE A 121 -17.22 8.98 3.84
C ILE A 121 -16.31 8.22 4.80
N PHE A 122 -15.17 8.81 5.18
CA PHE A 122 -14.27 8.23 6.17
C PHE A 122 -14.97 8.04 7.52
N ARG A 123 -15.69 9.07 8.01
CA ARG A 123 -16.48 9.00 9.24
C ARG A 123 -17.44 7.82 9.19
N LEU A 124 -18.26 7.71 8.15
CA LEU A 124 -19.22 6.60 7.99
C LEU A 124 -18.54 5.23 7.96
N ARG A 125 -17.42 5.10 7.25
CA ARG A 125 -16.65 3.84 7.19
C ARG A 125 -16.05 3.47 8.54
N LEU A 126 -15.53 4.44 9.28
CA LEU A 126 -15.01 4.23 10.63
C LEU A 126 -16.13 3.81 11.59
N GLY A 127 -17.31 4.43 11.50
CA GLY A 127 -18.49 4.04 12.26
C GLY A 127 -18.85 2.58 12.02
N LYS A 128 -19.00 2.18 10.74
CA LYS A 128 -19.27 0.79 10.36
C LYS A 128 -18.21 -0.18 10.85
N CYS A 129 -16.93 0.19 10.71
CA CYS A 129 -15.78 -0.60 11.17
C CYS A 129 -15.82 -0.87 12.68
N LEU A 130 -16.22 0.13 13.47
CA LEU A 130 -16.28 0.04 14.93
C LEU A 130 -17.66 -0.37 15.47
N ASN A 131 -18.61 -0.67 14.59
CA ASN A 131 -20.03 -0.84 14.93
C ASN A 131 -20.56 0.33 15.80
N PHE A 132 -20.21 1.56 15.41
CA PHE A 132 -20.60 2.79 16.05
C PHE A 132 -21.57 3.55 15.15
N GLU A 133 -22.77 3.81 15.69
CA GLU A 133 -23.79 4.61 15.02
C GLU A 133 -23.63 6.10 15.39
N TYR A 134 -23.51 6.94 14.37
CA TYR A 134 -23.52 8.39 14.52
C TYR A 134 -24.97 8.88 14.61
N ALA A 135 -25.24 9.86 15.47
CA ALA A 135 -26.57 10.46 15.58
C ALA A 135 -26.78 11.47 14.43
N GLU A 136 -26.98 10.96 13.22
CA GLU A 136 -27.16 11.78 12.00
C GLU A 136 -28.62 12.23 11.82
N ASP A 137 -29.58 11.38 12.22
CA ASP A 137 -31.02 11.58 12.01
C ASP A 137 -31.76 12.12 13.23
N TYR A 138 -31.19 13.11 13.91
CA TYR A 138 -31.98 13.85 14.91
C TYR A 138 -32.96 14.78 14.18
N ILE A 139 -34.21 14.31 13.97
CA ILE A 139 -35.33 15.06 13.36
C ILE A 139 -35.54 16.45 13.99
N GLY A 140 -35.08 16.67 15.22
CA GLY A 140 -35.05 17.99 15.86
C GLY A 140 -34.15 19.04 15.18
N GLY A 141 -33.21 18.65 14.31
CA GLY A 141 -32.34 19.55 13.55
C GLY A 141 -33.03 20.30 12.39
N LEU A 142 -34.23 19.87 11.97
CA LEU A 142 -35.04 20.56 10.97
C LEU A 142 -35.69 21.85 11.51
N PHE A 143 -35.87 21.96 12.83
CA PHE A 143 -36.51 23.11 13.47
C PHE A 143 -35.67 23.74 14.59
N SER A 144 -34.53 23.14 14.95
CA SER A 144 -33.55 23.72 15.87
C SER A 144 -32.35 24.23 15.08
N ARG A 145 -31.78 25.37 15.51
CA ARG A 145 -30.40 25.72 15.11
C ARG A 145 -29.52 24.50 15.41
N ARG A 146 -28.63 24.12 14.47
CA ARG A 146 -27.57 23.13 14.72
C ARG A 146 -26.95 23.46 16.08
N ASP A 147 -26.92 22.48 16.98
CA ASP A 147 -26.29 22.67 18.27
C ASP A 147 -24.82 23.07 18.00
N PRO A 148 -24.23 24.10 18.65
CA PRO A 148 -22.81 24.40 18.53
C PRO A 148 -21.89 23.19 18.79
N ARG A 149 -22.44 22.13 19.40
CA ARG A 149 -21.79 20.84 19.65
C ARG A 149 -21.89 19.83 18.50
N GLU A 150 -22.69 20.06 17.46
CA GLU A 150 -22.60 19.30 16.20
C GLU A 150 -21.30 19.69 15.48
N GLY A 151 -20.20 19.09 15.93
CA GLY A 151 -18.91 19.25 15.29
C GLY A 151 -18.88 18.53 13.95
N GLY A 152 -18.05 19.03 13.03
CA GLY A 152 -17.82 18.35 11.74
C GLY A 152 -17.18 16.97 11.89
N PRO A 153 -16.89 16.28 10.77
CA PRO A 153 -16.48 14.88 10.76
C PRO A 153 -15.36 14.50 11.73
N LEU A 154 -14.37 15.38 11.90
CA LEU A 154 -13.24 15.17 12.81
C LEU A 154 -13.68 14.99 14.27
N VAL A 155 -14.66 15.77 14.73
CA VAL A 155 -15.14 15.69 16.12
C VAL A 155 -15.91 14.39 16.35
N ASP A 156 -16.67 13.94 15.36
CA ASP A 156 -17.40 12.68 15.43
C ASP A 156 -16.45 11.47 15.40
N ILE A 157 -15.42 11.51 14.55
CA ILE A 157 -14.33 10.52 14.55
C ILE A 157 -13.70 10.45 15.95
N GLU A 158 -13.41 11.59 16.57
CA GLU A 158 -12.83 11.64 17.91
C GLU A 158 -13.78 11.07 18.98
N ARG A 159 -15.09 11.28 18.85
CA ARG A 159 -16.09 10.64 19.74
C ARG A 159 -16.10 9.12 19.59
N ALA A 160 -16.02 8.61 18.36
CA ALA A 160 -15.95 7.18 18.09
C ALA A 160 -14.67 6.57 18.70
N LEU A 161 -13.52 7.23 18.50
CA LEU A 161 -12.23 6.79 19.10
C LEU A 161 -12.25 6.83 20.63
N ASN A 162 -12.90 7.82 21.25
CA ASN A 162 -13.07 7.87 22.70
C ASN A 162 -13.92 6.72 23.26
N LYS A 163 -14.96 6.27 22.53
CA LYS A 163 -15.71 5.07 22.94
C LYS A 163 -14.88 3.81 22.72
N LEU A 164 -14.13 3.73 21.62
CA LEU A 164 -13.20 2.63 21.35
C LEU A 164 -12.16 2.48 22.46
N GLU A 165 -11.62 3.58 23.00
CA GLU A 165 -10.64 3.54 24.10
C GLU A 165 -11.16 2.78 25.32
N LYS A 166 -12.42 3.02 25.71
CA LYS A 166 -13.05 2.32 26.85
C LYS A 166 -13.19 0.82 26.58
N VAL A 167 -13.58 0.46 25.37
CA VAL A 167 -13.70 -0.93 24.93
C VAL A 167 -12.33 -1.60 24.90
N ALA A 168 -11.30 -0.90 24.40
CA ALA A 168 -9.94 -1.38 24.30
C ALA A 168 -9.32 -1.66 25.68
N VAL A 169 -9.52 -0.77 26.65
CA VAL A 169 -9.06 -1.00 28.04
C VAL A 169 -9.73 -2.23 28.66
N ALA A 170 -11.04 -2.40 28.45
CA ALA A 170 -11.78 -3.56 28.94
C ALA A 170 -11.34 -4.86 28.25
N TYR A 171 -11.12 -4.82 26.94
CA TYR A 171 -10.62 -5.95 26.15
C TYR A 171 -9.22 -6.36 26.60
N HIS A 172 -8.29 -5.39 26.70
CA HIS A 172 -6.93 -5.63 27.14
C HIS A 172 -6.87 -6.24 28.56
N THR A 173 -7.72 -5.77 29.46
CA THR A 173 -7.81 -6.31 30.83
C THR A 173 -8.22 -7.79 30.87
N LYS A 174 -9.03 -8.24 29.91
CA LYS A 174 -9.52 -9.62 29.84
C LYS A 174 -8.57 -10.53 29.06
N ASN A 175 -8.08 -10.06 27.92
CA ASN A 175 -7.39 -10.88 26.93
C ASN A 175 -5.87 -10.70 26.94
N LEU A 176 -5.36 -9.73 27.71
CA LEU A 176 -3.93 -9.42 27.85
C LEU A 176 -3.20 -9.14 26.51
N ARG A 177 -3.94 -8.71 25.50
CA ARG A 177 -3.43 -8.28 24.19
C ARG A 177 -4.15 -7.03 23.68
N PRO A 178 -3.50 -6.16 22.89
CA PRO A 178 -4.13 -5.01 22.26
C PRO A 178 -5.19 -5.40 21.23
N LEU A 179 -6.16 -4.51 20.99
CA LEU A 179 -6.97 -4.53 19.76
C LEU A 179 -6.11 -4.04 18.59
N VAL A 180 -6.43 -4.48 17.37
CA VAL A 180 -5.73 -4.03 16.16
C VAL A 180 -6.67 -3.24 15.27
N LEU A 181 -6.30 -2.00 14.95
CA LEU A 181 -7.05 -1.15 14.04
C LEU A 181 -6.21 -0.85 12.80
N VAL A 182 -6.66 -1.37 11.66
CA VAL A 182 -5.98 -1.21 10.38
C VAL A 182 -6.64 -0.07 9.60
N PHE A 183 -5.86 0.93 9.22
CA PHE A 183 -6.25 1.97 8.28
C PHE A 183 -5.62 1.67 6.93
N ASN A 184 -6.44 1.13 6.02
CA ASN A 184 -5.99 0.85 4.67
C ASN A 184 -5.99 2.14 3.83
N ASN A 185 -5.09 2.21 2.85
CA ASN A 185 -5.12 3.25 1.81
C ASN A 185 -4.99 4.69 2.35
N ILE A 186 -4.16 4.93 3.37
CA ILE A 186 -4.05 6.26 4.00
C ILE A 186 -3.56 7.37 3.06
N HIS A 187 -2.91 7.00 1.95
CA HIS A 187 -2.46 7.94 0.92
C HIS A 187 -3.62 8.61 0.17
N HIS A 188 -4.85 8.11 0.28
CA HIS A 188 -6.05 8.74 -0.27
C HIS A 188 -6.52 9.94 0.54
N LEU A 189 -6.11 10.07 1.81
CA LEU A 189 -6.30 11.30 2.58
C LEU A 189 -5.52 12.39 1.85
N ARG A 190 -6.20 13.29 1.12
CA ARG A 190 -5.50 14.25 0.25
C ARG A 190 -4.72 15.25 1.12
N GLN A 191 -3.86 16.05 0.50
CA GLN A 191 -3.18 17.15 1.18
C GLN A 191 -4.12 18.37 1.38
N ASP A 192 -5.38 18.14 1.75
CA ASP A 192 -6.26 19.17 2.28
C ASP A 192 -6.04 19.31 3.79
N GLU A 193 -6.32 20.50 4.33
CA GLU A 193 -6.08 20.79 5.75
C GLU A 193 -6.84 19.85 6.70
N GLY A 194 -8.02 19.40 6.29
CA GLY A 194 -8.87 18.47 7.05
C GLY A 194 -8.27 17.07 7.15
N SER A 195 -7.92 16.47 6.02
CA SER A 195 -7.26 15.16 5.94
C SER A 195 -5.91 15.13 6.67
N TYR A 196 -5.11 16.21 6.56
CA TYR A 196 -3.86 16.34 7.29
C TYR A 196 -4.08 16.33 8.80
N SER A 197 -5.07 17.09 9.27
CA SER A 197 -5.46 17.15 10.68
C SER A 197 -5.94 15.79 11.18
N LEU A 198 -6.74 15.07 10.38
CA LEU A 198 -7.19 13.71 10.71
C LEU A 198 -6.00 12.76 10.88
N LEU A 199 -5.07 12.73 9.93
CA LEU A 199 -3.93 11.80 9.99
C LEU A 199 -3.03 12.07 11.21
N LEU A 200 -2.83 13.35 11.57
CA LEU A 200 -2.13 13.72 12.80
C LEU A 200 -2.89 13.32 14.07
N GLN A 201 -4.22 13.48 14.11
CA GLN A 201 -5.04 13.02 15.23
C GLN A 201 -4.95 11.50 15.41
N LEU A 202 -5.06 10.74 14.31
CA LEU A 202 -4.87 9.29 14.32
C LEU A 202 -3.46 8.91 14.79
N GLN A 203 -2.43 9.65 14.38
CA GLN A 203 -1.07 9.41 14.85
C GLN A 203 -0.92 9.66 16.36
N GLN A 204 -1.46 10.76 16.88
CA GLN A 204 -1.41 11.06 18.31
C GLN A 204 -2.08 9.96 19.15
N ARG A 205 -3.23 9.46 18.67
CA ARG A 205 -3.93 8.32 19.27
C ARG A 205 -3.08 7.05 19.17
N ALA A 206 -2.46 6.78 18.03
CA ALA A 206 -1.57 5.64 17.85
C ALA A 206 -0.40 5.64 18.83
N GLU A 207 0.26 6.79 19.03
CA GLU A 207 1.37 6.95 19.99
C GLU A 207 0.90 6.66 21.42
N SER A 208 -0.21 7.26 21.85
CA SER A 208 -0.73 7.09 23.21
C SER A 208 -1.22 5.66 23.49
N TRP A 209 -1.99 5.08 22.57
CA TRP A 209 -2.59 3.76 22.76
C TRP A 209 -1.59 2.62 22.58
N SER A 210 -0.59 2.79 21.70
CA SER A 210 0.52 1.84 21.59
C SER A 210 1.40 1.86 22.83
N GLN A 211 1.66 3.04 23.42
CA GLN A 211 2.35 3.15 24.71
C GLN A 211 1.59 2.44 25.82
N ALA A 212 0.27 2.57 25.86
CA ALA A 212 -0.58 1.90 26.83
C ALA A 212 -0.78 0.39 26.55
N GLY A 213 -0.44 -0.08 25.35
CA GLY A 213 -0.61 -1.46 24.92
C GLY A 213 -2.06 -1.92 24.75
N ILE A 214 -2.99 -0.97 24.60
CA ILE A 214 -4.43 -1.26 24.48
C ILE A 214 -4.89 -1.40 23.04
N VAL A 215 -4.27 -0.66 22.11
CA VAL A 215 -4.58 -0.71 20.67
C VAL A 215 -3.30 -0.53 19.87
N THR A 216 -3.13 -1.35 18.84
CA THR A 216 -2.07 -1.26 17.83
C THR A 216 -2.66 -0.74 16.53
N PHE A 217 -2.19 0.41 16.05
CA PHE A 217 -2.60 0.94 14.75
C PHE A 217 -1.71 0.38 13.64
N VAL A 218 -2.32 0.05 12.50
CA VAL A 218 -1.62 -0.38 11.29
C VAL A 218 -2.04 0.51 10.13
N PHE A 219 -1.17 1.40 9.72
CA PHE A 219 -1.36 2.28 8.57
C PHE A 219 -0.84 1.61 7.30
N CYS A 220 -1.63 1.55 6.24
CA CYS A 220 -1.19 1.04 4.94
C CYS A 220 -1.15 2.15 3.88
N SER A 221 0.00 2.31 3.23
CA SER A 221 0.20 3.32 2.19
C SER A 221 0.88 2.77 0.95
N ASP A 222 0.37 3.17 -0.22
CA ASP A 222 1.04 2.94 -1.51
C ASP A 222 2.03 4.06 -1.85
N ASP A 223 1.87 5.22 -1.22
CA ASP A 223 2.64 6.44 -1.50
C ASP A 223 3.57 6.81 -0.34
N HIS A 224 4.58 7.63 -0.64
CA HIS A 224 5.60 8.10 0.29
C HIS A 224 5.15 9.28 1.15
N TRP A 225 4.22 10.12 0.70
CA TRP A 225 3.87 11.35 1.42
C TRP A 225 3.38 11.12 2.87
N PRO A 226 2.60 10.07 3.21
CA PRO A 226 2.18 9.86 4.59
C PRO A 226 3.37 9.50 5.48
N TYR A 227 4.35 8.75 4.96
CA TYR A 227 5.59 8.47 5.69
C TYR A 227 6.34 9.76 6.02
N ALA A 228 6.50 10.66 5.04
CA ALA A 228 7.21 11.93 5.24
C ALA A 228 6.54 12.80 6.31
N LEU A 229 5.21 12.76 6.42
CA LEU A 229 4.45 13.43 7.45
C LEU A 229 4.60 12.76 8.82
N LEU A 230 4.25 11.48 8.92
CA LEU A 230 4.22 10.74 10.18
C LEU A 230 5.60 10.68 10.84
N LYS A 231 6.68 10.59 10.04
CA LYS A 231 8.06 10.52 10.55
C LYS A 231 8.42 11.66 11.51
N LYS A 232 7.82 12.85 11.39
CA LYS A 232 8.14 14.01 12.25
C LYS A 232 7.80 13.77 13.72
N ASN A 233 6.69 13.09 13.99
CA ASN A 233 6.16 12.85 15.34
C ASN A 233 6.18 11.37 15.72
N ALA A 234 6.99 10.57 15.03
CA ALA A 234 7.04 9.12 15.17
C ALA A 234 8.01 8.71 16.30
N SER A 235 7.48 8.51 17.50
CA SER A 235 8.26 7.99 18.64
C SER A 235 8.20 6.45 18.70
N ARG A 236 7.04 5.86 18.36
CA ARG A 236 6.78 4.41 18.42
C ARG A 236 6.37 3.79 17.08
N MET A 237 6.55 4.53 15.98
CA MET A 237 6.25 4.02 14.64
C MET A 237 7.33 3.04 14.17
N SER A 238 6.91 1.87 13.74
CA SER A 238 7.74 0.90 13.01
C SER A 238 7.29 0.81 11.56
N VAL A 239 8.24 0.76 10.63
CA VAL A 239 7.95 0.77 9.20
C VAL A 239 8.26 -0.58 8.60
N LEU A 240 7.24 -1.21 8.02
CA LEU A 240 7.37 -2.45 7.27
C LEU A 240 7.26 -2.14 5.78
N THR A 241 8.31 -2.42 5.02
CA THR A 241 8.29 -2.22 3.56
C THR A 241 8.03 -3.54 2.85
N VAL A 242 6.88 -3.64 2.18
CA VAL A 242 6.52 -4.80 1.37
C VAL A 242 7.04 -4.58 -0.05
N LYS A 243 7.95 -5.47 -0.47
CA LYS A 243 8.60 -5.40 -1.78
C LYS A 243 7.91 -6.30 -2.81
N ASP A 244 8.30 -6.15 -4.06
CA ASP A 244 7.97 -7.09 -5.12
C ASP A 244 8.59 -8.47 -4.84
N LEU A 245 7.98 -9.52 -5.39
CA LEU A 245 8.44 -10.90 -5.21
C LEU A 245 9.82 -11.10 -5.86
N THR A 246 10.65 -11.92 -5.21
CA THR A 246 11.87 -12.43 -5.83
C THR A 246 11.55 -13.36 -6.99
N LYS A 247 12.53 -13.64 -7.86
CA LYS A 247 12.35 -14.57 -9.01
C LYS A 247 11.77 -15.92 -8.55
N GLN A 248 12.35 -16.50 -7.51
CA GLN A 248 11.93 -17.80 -6.99
C GLN A 248 10.50 -17.77 -6.42
N GLU A 249 10.15 -16.72 -5.67
CA GLU A 249 8.80 -16.57 -5.13
C GLU A 249 7.77 -16.30 -6.24
N ALA A 250 8.13 -15.49 -7.24
CA ALA A 250 7.26 -15.18 -8.38
C ALA A 250 6.98 -16.43 -9.23
N ILE A 251 7.99 -17.23 -9.55
CA ILE A 251 7.81 -18.50 -10.28
C ILE A 251 6.91 -19.45 -9.48
N ARG A 252 7.14 -19.58 -8.16
CA ARG A 252 6.33 -20.43 -7.29
C ARG A 252 4.87 -19.97 -7.23
N ALA A 253 4.65 -18.65 -7.11
CA ALA A 253 3.34 -18.02 -7.10
C ALA A 253 2.58 -18.19 -8.43
N MET A 254 3.25 -17.98 -9.56
CA MET A 254 2.64 -18.17 -10.88
C MET A 254 2.18 -19.61 -11.10
N ARG A 255 3.01 -20.59 -10.66
CA ARG A 255 2.67 -22.02 -10.76
C ARG A 255 1.47 -22.39 -9.89
N SER A 256 1.44 -21.93 -8.63
CA SER A 256 0.29 -22.22 -7.75
C SER A 256 -0.99 -21.57 -8.26
N GLU A 257 -0.91 -20.32 -8.74
CA GLU A 257 -2.06 -19.61 -9.29
C GLU A 257 -2.58 -20.25 -10.60
N ARG A 258 -1.68 -20.78 -11.44
CA ARG A 258 -2.05 -21.52 -12.67
C ARG A 258 -2.79 -22.82 -12.38
N ILE A 259 -2.34 -23.58 -11.39
CA ILE A 259 -3.03 -24.80 -10.96
C ILE A 259 -4.43 -24.43 -10.43
N LYS A 260 -4.55 -23.39 -9.60
CA LYS A 260 -5.83 -22.96 -9.05
C LYS A 260 -6.83 -22.47 -10.10
N LEU A 261 -6.38 -21.66 -11.07
CA LEU A 261 -7.27 -21.03 -12.04
C LEU A 261 -7.60 -21.93 -13.24
N TRP A 262 -6.65 -22.76 -13.68
CA TRP A 262 -6.75 -23.51 -14.93
C TRP A 262 -6.56 -25.01 -14.76
N GLY A 263 -6.18 -25.50 -13.58
CA GLY A 263 -5.78 -26.90 -13.38
C GLY A 263 -4.46 -27.27 -14.06
N GLU A 264 -3.70 -26.29 -14.56
CA GLU A 264 -2.48 -26.51 -15.33
C GLU A 264 -1.25 -26.56 -14.41
N ALA A 265 -0.68 -27.76 -14.24
CA ALA A 265 0.61 -27.94 -13.58
C ALA A 265 1.76 -27.60 -14.54
N ARG A 266 2.40 -26.45 -14.35
CA ARG A 266 3.61 -26.06 -15.09
C ARG A 266 4.88 -26.51 -14.37
N ALA A 267 5.92 -26.81 -15.14
CA ALA A 267 7.25 -27.18 -14.62
C ALA A 267 7.94 -25.97 -13.94
N ALA A 268 8.98 -26.22 -13.15
CA ALA A 268 9.70 -25.16 -12.43
C ALA A 268 10.60 -24.33 -13.36
N ASP A 269 11.04 -24.95 -14.45
CA ASP A 269 11.91 -24.48 -15.51
C ASP A 269 11.13 -24.12 -16.78
N ASP A 270 9.83 -23.83 -16.66
CA ASP A 270 9.01 -23.42 -17.80
C ASP A 270 9.54 -22.10 -18.40
N PRO A 271 10.01 -22.11 -19.66
CA PRO A 271 10.57 -20.93 -20.30
C PRO A 271 9.54 -19.81 -20.47
N GLU A 272 8.25 -20.12 -20.57
CA GLU A 272 7.19 -19.12 -20.65
C GLU A 272 7.10 -18.34 -19.33
N ILE A 273 7.12 -19.04 -18.18
CA ILE A 273 7.06 -18.43 -16.85
C ILE A 273 8.27 -17.53 -16.59
N GLU A 274 9.46 -17.99 -16.98
CA GLU A 274 10.67 -17.18 -16.87
C GLU A 274 10.61 -15.94 -17.76
N SER A 275 10.11 -16.07 -19.00
CA SER A 275 9.94 -14.94 -19.91
C SER A 275 8.98 -13.89 -19.37
N ILE A 276 7.90 -14.29 -18.71
CA ILE A 276 6.91 -13.38 -18.11
C ILE A 276 7.54 -12.62 -16.95
N TRP A 277 8.30 -13.30 -16.10
CA TRP A 277 9.01 -12.64 -15.00
C TRP A 277 10.03 -11.63 -15.54
N ASN A 278 10.74 -11.93 -16.63
CA ASN A 278 11.66 -10.98 -17.25
C ASN A 278 10.94 -9.75 -17.85
N LEU A 279 9.72 -9.92 -18.36
CA LEU A 279 8.92 -8.85 -18.97
C LEU A 279 8.25 -7.94 -17.93
N VAL A 280 7.64 -8.53 -16.90
CA VAL A 280 6.71 -7.86 -15.98
C VAL A 280 7.31 -7.69 -14.59
N GLY A 281 8.24 -8.56 -14.21
CA GLY A 281 8.90 -8.55 -12.92
C GLY A 281 8.11 -9.22 -11.79
N GLY A 282 8.38 -8.83 -10.54
CA GLY A 282 7.88 -9.48 -9.33
C GLY A 282 6.57 -8.92 -8.75
N ARG A 283 5.91 -7.98 -9.43
CA ARG A 283 4.72 -7.32 -8.88
C ARG A 283 3.49 -8.22 -8.96
N ILE A 284 2.91 -8.58 -7.81
CA ILE A 284 1.76 -9.51 -7.71
C ILE A 284 0.61 -9.09 -8.62
N ALA A 285 0.20 -7.82 -8.60
CA ALA A 285 -0.95 -7.38 -9.39
C ALA A 285 -0.78 -7.64 -10.89
N HIS A 286 0.45 -7.48 -11.41
CA HIS A 286 0.72 -7.76 -12.81
C HIS A 286 0.86 -9.27 -13.08
N LEU A 287 1.50 -10.01 -12.17
CA LEU A 287 1.62 -11.47 -12.27
C LEU A 287 0.24 -12.14 -12.26
N SER A 288 -0.62 -11.81 -11.30
CA SER A 288 -1.99 -12.33 -11.21
C SER A 288 -2.82 -11.95 -12.45
N ALA A 289 -2.66 -10.74 -12.96
CA ALA A 289 -3.29 -10.34 -14.23
C ALA A 289 -2.84 -11.23 -15.39
N CYS A 290 -1.54 -11.54 -15.52
CA CYS A 290 -1.03 -12.46 -16.54
C CYS A 290 -1.57 -13.88 -16.36
N MET A 291 -1.67 -14.37 -15.11
CA MET A 291 -2.12 -15.72 -14.79
C MET A 291 -3.61 -15.96 -15.09
N LYS A 292 -4.42 -14.90 -15.11
CA LYS A 292 -5.84 -14.98 -15.45
C LYS A 292 -6.14 -15.17 -16.95
N HIS A 293 -5.17 -14.98 -17.84
CA HIS A 293 -5.36 -15.16 -19.28
C HIS A 293 -4.83 -16.52 -19.77
N LYS A 294 -5.37 -17.08 -20.85
CA LYS A 294 -4.80 -18.31 -21.44
C LYS A 294 -3.41 -18.06 -22.04
N ASP A 295 -3.28 -17.00 -22.83
CA ASP A 295 -1.99 -16.53 -23.35
C ASP A 295 -1.36 -15.53 -22.37
N MET A 296 -0.40 -16.01 -21.60
CA MET A 296 0.32 -15.22 -20.61
C MET A 296 1.20 -14.13 -21.23
N ILE A 297 1.88 -14.44 -22.33
CA ILE A 297 2.87 -13.57 -22.94
C ILE A 297 2.16 -12.40 -23.61
N HIS A 298 1.03 -12.65 -24.26
CA HIS A 298 0.18 -11.60 -24.80
C HIS A 298 -0.34 -10.68 -23.70
N ALA A 299 -0.83 -11.25 -22.58
CA ALA A 299 -1.28 -10.46 -21.44
C ALA A 299 -0.16 -9.59 -20.83
N ALA A 300 1.05 -10.14 -20.70
CA ALA A 300 2.23 -9.40 -20.24
C ALA A 300 2.53 -8.20 -21.15
N LYS A 301 2.51 -8.38 -22.48
CA LYS A 301 2.72 -7.29 -23.44
C LYS A 301 1.64 -6.21 -23.35
N LEU A 302 0.38 -6.60 -23.15
CA LEU A 302 -0.74 -5.67 -23.01
C LEU A 302 -0.61 -4.84 -21.73
N ILE A 303 -0.17 -5.45 -20.61
CA ILE A 303 0.12 -4.74 -19.36
C ILE A 303 1.23 -3.71 -19.58
N ILE A 304 2.34 -4.10 -20.22
CA ILE A 304 3.45 -3.19 -20.52
C ILE A 304 2.97 -2.01 -21.35
N GLU A 305 2.19 -2.26 -22.40
CA GLU A 305 1.68 -1.17 -23.25
C GLU A 305 0.75 -0.24 -22.46
N ARG A 306 -0.13 -0.78 -21.61
CA ARG A 306 -1.00 0.04 -20.75
C ARG A 306 -0.21 0.91 -19.77
N GLU A 307 0.79 0.35 -19.10
CA GLU A 307 1.64 1.09 -18.16
C GLU A 307 2.46 2.16 -18.88
N LYS A 308 2.96 1.86 -20.09
CA LYS A 308 3.65 2.81 -20.95
C LYS A 308 2.74 3.97 -21.36
N GLN A 309 1.51 3.69 -21.80
CA GLN A 309 0.54 4.74 -22.14
C GLN A 309 0.18 5.60 -20.94
N TRP A 310 0.00 4.99 -19.76
CA TRP A 310 -0.21 5.74 -18.52
C TRP A 310 0.99 6.63 -18.16
N LEU A 311 2.21 6.11 -18.29
CA LEU A 311 3.44 6.86 -18.03
C LEU A 311 3.57 8.06 -18.98
N LEU A 312 3.36 7.84 -20.28
CA LEU A 312 3.39 8.90 -21.30
C LEU A 312 2.27 9.92 -21.10
N SER A 313 1.10 9.51 -20.61
CA SER A 313 0.04 10.44 -20.24
C SER A 313 0.41 11.33 -19.04
N ARG A 314 1.32 10.89 -18.17
CA ARG A 314 1.69 11.63 -16.95
C ARG A 314 2.95 12.47 -17.09
N ILE A 315 3.96 11.96 -17.78
CA ILE A 315 5.27 12.59 -17.96
C ILE A 315 5.73 12.61 -19.41
N GLY A 316 4.84 12.48 -20.39
CA GLY A 316 5.22 12.52 -21.81
C GLY A 316 5.96 13.79 -22.18
N LEU A 317 7.08 13.67 -22.87
CA LEU A 317 7.80 14.81 -23.41
C LEU A 317 7.07 15.33 -24.65
N ILE A 318 6.59 16.57 -24.57
CA ILE A 318 5.96 17.28 -25.68
C ILE A 318 7.07 18.01 -26.43
N VAL A 319 7.13 17.84 -27.76
CA VAL A 319 8.22 18.39 -28.61
C VAL A 319 8.03 19.89 -28.84
N ASP A 320 6.80 20.32 -29.08
CA ASP A 320 6.44 21.72 -29.31
C ASP A 320 5.43 22.14 -28.22
N CYS A 321 5.94 22.76 -27.15
CA CYS A 321 5.10 23.29 -26.07
C CYS A 321 5.27 24.80 -25.93
N ASP A 322 4.20 25.49 -25.52
CA ASP A 322 4.25 26.91 -25.17
C ASP A 322 5.10 27.15 -23.91
N ASP A 323 5.62 28.37 -23.77
CA ASP A 323 6.48 28.79 -22.65
C ASP A 323 5.79 28.63 -21.27
N ASP A 324 4.45 28.66 -21.22
CA ASP A 324 3.66 28.48 -19.99
C ASP A 324 3.61 27.00 -19.51
N VAL A 325 4.05 26.05 -20.33
CA VAL A 325 4.07 24.59 -20.04
C VAL A 325 5.46 24.13 -19.59
N MET A 326 6.42 25.05 -19.48
CA MET A 326 7.83 24.74 -19.20
C MET A 326 8.05 24.02 -17.86
N ASP A 327 7.22 24.27 -16.84
CA ASP A 327 7.37 23.60 -15.54
C ASP A 327 6.95 22.13 -15.57
N GLU A 328 5.90 21.78 -16.35
CA GLU A 328 5.53 20.39 -16.59
C GLU A 328 6.62 19.65 -17.38
N GLN A 329 7.21 20.32 -18.37
CA GLN A 329 8.27 19.76 -19.19
C GLN A 329 9.59 19.59 -18.42
N LYS A 330 9.94 20.50 -17.50
CA LYS A 330 11.06 20.34 -16.55
C LYS A 330 10.83 19.12 -15.66
N TRP A 331 9.61 18.93 -15.16
CA TRP A 331 9.29 17.77 -14.32
C TRP A 331 9.35 16.45 -15.09
N ALA A 332 8.83 16.43 -16.32
CA ALA A 332 8.90 15.27 -17.22
C ALA A 332 10.35 14.90 -17.58
N SER A 333 11.16 15.88 -17.99
CA SER A 333 12.58 15.66 -18.33
C SER A 333 13.41 15.18 -17.13
N ALA A 334 13.19 15.74 -15.94
CA ALA A 334 13.82 15.25 -14.70
C ALA A 334 13.48 13.80 -14.40
N SER A 335 12.21 13.45 -14.58
CA SER A 335 11.72 12.09 -14.35
C SER A 335 12.38 11.09 -15.30
N PHE A 336 12.47 11.41 -16.60
CA PHE A 336 13.13 10.55 -17.58
C PHE A 336 14.65 10.42 -17.36
N LEU A 337 15.34 11.50 -16.95
CA LEU A 337 16.76 11.42 -16.59
C LEU A 337 17.00 10.51 -15.38
N LEU A 338 16.14 10.59 -14.37
CA LEU A 338 16.20 9.67 -13.22
C LEU A 338 15.97 8.22 -13.66
N MET A 339 15.00 7.97 -14.54
CA MET A 339 14.76 6.62 -15.09
C MET A 339 15.98 6.12 -15.86
N GLN A 340 16.61 6.95 -16.69
CA GLN A 340 17.82 6.59 -17.42
C GLN A 340 18.97 6.25 -16.47
N ALA A 341 19.13 7.02 -15.38
CA ALA A 341 20.13 6.74 -14.36
C ALA A 341 19.86 5.41 -13.63
N LEU A 342 18.59 5.10 -13.35
CA LEU A 342 18.19 3.82 -12.75
C LEU A 342 18.49 2.63 -13.66
N VAL A 343 18.24 2.76 -14.97
CA VAL A 343 18.56 1.72 -15.96
C VAL A 343 20.07 1.51 -16.06
N LYS A 344 20.86 2.59 -16.17
CA LYS A 344 22.34 2.48 -16.20
C LYS A 344 22.89 1.77 -14.96
N ASN A 345 22.38 2.11 -13.78
CA ASN A 345 22.76 1.45 -12.53
C ASN A 345 22.34 -0.03 -12.51
N ALA A 346 21.20 -0.38 -13.11
CA ALA A 346 20.78 -1.78 -13.27
C ALA A 346 21.76 -2.56 -14.16
N ASP A 347 22.11 -1.99 -15.30
CA ASP A 347 23.01 -2.60 -16.27
C ASP A 347 24.43 -2.78 -15.69
N GLU A 348 24.95 -1.78 -14.98
CA GLU A 348 26.24 -1.85 -14.27
C GLU A 348 26.22 -2.90 -13.15
N THR A 349 25.11 -3.01 -12.42
CA THR A 349 24.93 -4.03 -11.37
C THR A 349 24.87 -5.44 -11.98
N ALA A 350 24.18 -5.60 -13.11
CA ALA A 350 24.11 -6.86 -13.84
C ALA A 350 25.48 -7.27 -14.40
N ALA A 351 26.24 -6.31 -14.96
CA ALA A 351 27.58 -6.56 -15.50
C ALA A 351 28.61 -6.96 -14.42
N SER A 352 28.45 -6.46 -13.18
CA SER A 352 29.37 -6.74 -12.07
C SER A 352 29.04 -8.04 -11.30
N GLN A 353 27.83 -8.60 -11.45
CA GLN A 353 27.41 -9.83 -10.75
C GLN A 353 26.67 -10.81 -11.69
N PRO A 354 27.37 -11.41 -12.67
CA PRO A 354 26.76 -12.31 -13.66
C PRO A 354 26.18 -13.60 -13.06
N ASP A 355 26.72 -14.09 -11.93
CA ASP A 355 26.37 -15.39 -11.34
C ASP A 355 25.42 -15.33 -10.13
N SER A 356 24.79 -14.17 -9.84
CA SER A 356 23.85 -14.07 -8.72
C SER A 356 22.44 -14.57 -9.11
N VAL A 357 22.32 -15.90 -9.27
CA VAL A 357 21.08 -16.64 -9.63
C VAL A 357 19.86 -16.29 -8.76
N ASN A 358 20.07 -15.64 -7.60
CA ASN A 358 19.07 -15.47 -6.55
C ASN A 358 18.67 -14.01 -6.23
N HIS A 359 19.27 -13.00 -6.87
CA HIS A 359 18.88 -11.61 -6.63
C HIS A 359 18.06 -11.09 -7.81
N SER A 360 16.89 -10.53 -7.49
CA SER A 360 16.02 -9.90 -8.47
C SER A 360 16.83 -8.96 -9.37
N HIS A 361 16.62 -9.00 -10.68
CA HIS A 361 17.21 -8.07 -11.66
C HIS A 361 16.89 -6.59 -11.40
N TYR A 362 16.23 -6.25 -10.30
CA TYR A 362 16.00 -4.87 -9.94
C TYR A 362 17.30 -4.19 -9.51
N PRO A 363 17.60 -3.00 -10.08
CA PRO A 363 18.77 -2.23 -9.71
C PRO A 363 18.82 -2.03 -8.20
N LYS A 364 20.03 -2.04 -7.64
CA LYS A 364 20.26 -1.41 -6.34
C LYS A 364 19.74 0.03 -6.47
N GLY A 365 18.68 0.35 -5.72
CA GLY A 365 18.06 1.67 -5.80
C GLY A 365 19.10 2.79 -5.63
N ILE A 366 18.87 3.92 -6.27
CA ILE A 366 19.77 5.07 -6.16
C ILE A 366 19.51 5.75 -4.79
N PRO A 367 20.56 6.12 -4.02
CA PRO A 367 20.38 6.90 -2.80
C PRO A 367 19.63 8.21 -3.08
N TYR A 368 18.74 8.62 -2.17
CA TYR A 368 17.88 9.78 -2.37
C TYR A 368 18.65 11.08 -2.67
N SER A 369 19.83 11.27 -2.06
CA SER A 369 20.70 12.42 -2.33
C SER A 369 21.17 12.48 -3.79
N VAL A 370 21.57 11.33 -4.35
CA VAL A 370 22.02 11.20 -5.74
C VAL A 370 20.84 11.36 -6.69
N ALA A 371 19.69 10.77 -6.37
CA ALA A 371 18.46 10.95 -7.16
C ALA A 371 18.07 12.44 -7.26
N ARG A 372 18.14 13.19 -6.16
CA ARG A 372 17.91 14.64 -6.16
C ARG A 372 18.91 15.38 -7.04
N GLN A 373 20.19 15.00 -7.00
CA GLN A 373 21.20 15.63 -7.85
C GLN A 373 20.92 15.39 -9.34
N VAL A 374 20.61 14.16 -9.74
CA VAL A 374 20.26 13.81 -11.13
C VAL A 374 19.05 14.61 -11.61
N MET A 375 18.02 14.75 -10.77
CA MET A 375 16.81 15.50 -11.12
C MET A 375 17.02 17.02 -11.22
N VAL A 376 17.91 17.59 -10.40
CA VAL A 376 18.13 19.06 -10.33
C VAL A 376 19.20 19.54 -11.31
N CYS A 377 20.17 18.70 -11.67
CA CYS A 377 21.29 19.06 -12.56
C CYS A 377 20.91 19.21 -14.05
N ILE A 378 19.63 19.26 -14.42
CA ILE A 378 19.16 19.56 -15.78
C ILE A 378 19.78 20.87 -16.32
N HIS A 379 19.91 21.89 -15.45
CA HIS A 379 20.39 23.21 -15.86
C HIS A 379 21.87 23.26 -16.24
N THR A 380 22.70 22.31 -15.79
CA THR A 380 24.13 22.27 -16.15
C THR A 380 24.41 21.50 -17.44
N SER A 381 23.40 20.90 -18.06
CA SER A 381 23.52 20.05 -19.25
C SER A 381 22.66 20.52 -20.41
N ALA A 382 22.51 21.84 -20.60
CA ALA A 382 21.99 22.44 -21.85
C ALA A 382 22.84 22.13 -23.12
N THR A 383 23.73 21.14 -23.03
CA THR A 383 24.47 20.49 -24.12
C THR A 383 24.11 19.00 -24.21
N ILE A 384 22.87 18.60 -23.92
CA ILE A 384 22.36 17.30 -24.38
C ILE A 384 22.12 17.42 -25.88
N SER A 385 23.07 16.90 -26.65
CA SER A 385 22.92 16.66 -28.07
C SER A 385 21.63 15.90 -28.33
N ARG A 386 20.82 16.43 -29.25
CA ARG A 386 19.56 15.86 -29.74
C ARG A 386 19.68 14.34 -29.94
N PRO A 387 18.98 13.49 -29.17
CA PRO A 387 18.72 12.13 -29.60
C PRO A 387 17.51 12.19 -30.55
N SER A 388 17.77 11.97 -31.83
CA SER A 388 16.75 11.85 -32.87
C SER A 388 15.81 10.68 -32.57
N PHE A 389 14.71 10.93 -31.86
CA PHE A 389 13.58 10.01 -31.82
C PHE A 389 12.86 10.05 -33.19
N HIS A 390 13.30 9.21 -34.11
CA HIS A 390 12.53 8.89 -35.31
C HIS A 390 11.61 7.70 -35.02
N VAL A 391 10.35 7.99 -34.68
CA VAL A 391 9.27 7.01 -34.75
C VAL A 391 8.91 6.86 -36.23
N LYS A 392 9.47 5.84 -36.90
CA LYS A 392 8.97 5.44 -38.22
C LYS A 392 7.64 4.71 -38.04
N SER A 393 6.55 5.47 -38.15
CA SER A 393 5.24 4.91 -38.51
C SER A 393 5.27 4.65 -40.01
N THR A 394 5.42 3.40 -40.42
CA THR A 394 5.12 2.98 -41.80
C THR A 394 3.83 2.20 -41.78
N ALA A 395 2.71 2.90 -41.90
CA ALA A 395 1.42 2.30 -42.21
C ALA A 395 0.54 3.31 -42.97
N SER A 396 0.31 3.01 -44.26
CA SER A 396 -0.77 3.53 -45.13
C SER A 396 -0.74 5.06 -45.40
N ASP A 397 -1.26 5.61 -46.49
CA ASP A 397 -1.78 5.09 -47.74
C ASP A 397 -1.76 6.28 -48.71
N ARG A 398 -1.78 5.97 -50.01
CA ARG A 398 -1.91 6.93 -51.10
C ARG A 398 -3.08 7.89 -50.88
N LEU A 399 -2.80 9.19 -50.90
CA LEU A 399 -3.77 10.20 -51.39
C LEU A 399 -3.01 11.25 -52.22
N THR A 400 -3.03 11.02 -53.53
CA THR A 400 -2.75 12.01 -54.56
C THR A 400 -3.78 13.12 -54.51
N TYR A 401 -3.34 14.38 -54.41
CA TYR A 401 -4.14 15.54 -54.79
C TYR A 401 -3.40 16.33 -55.86
N GLU A 402 -3.93 16.26 -57.08
CA GLU A 402 -3.59 17.09 -58.23
C GLU A 402 -3.83 18.58 -57.89
N LYS A 403 -2.81 19.42 -58.05
CA LYS A 403 -2.99 20.87 -58.10
C LYS A 403 -3.25 21.28 -59.55
N ASN A 404 -4.52 21.48 -59.88
CA ASN A 404 -4.94 22.22 -61.06
C ASN A 404 -4.84 23.74 -60.79
N GLY A 405 -4.10 24.43 -61.65
CA GLY A 405 -4.47 25.73 -62.24
C GLY A 405 -4.40 27.00 -61.38
N ARG A 406 -3.43 27.87 -61.75
CA ARG A 406 -3.57 29.28 -62.18
C ARG A 406 -4.45 30.21 -61.30
N ASP A 407 -4.01 31.37 -60.83
CA ASP A 407 -3.43 32.49 -61.60
C ASP A 407 -3.06 33.65 -60.63
N LYS A 408 -2.15 34.53 -61.09
CA LYS A 408 -1.90 35.96 -60.70
C LYS A 408 -1.14 36.21 -59.37
N LEU A 409 -0.13 37.09 -59.26
CA LEU A 409 0.25 38.32 -59.99
C LEU A 409 1.78 38.52 -60.02
N ASP A 410 2.19 39.30 -61.03
CA ASP A 410 3.44 40.04 -61.31
C ASP A 410 4.76 39.30 -61.60
#